data_AF-A0A847C937-F1
#
_entry.id   AF-A0A847C937-F1
#
_cell.length_a   1.000
_cell.length_b   1.000
_cell.length_c   1.000
_cell.angle_alpha   90.00
_cell.angle_beta   90.00
_cell.angle_gamma   90.00
#
_symmetry.space_group_name_H-M   'P 1'
#
loop_
_entity.id
_entity.type
_entity.pdbx_description
1 polymer ?
#
loop_
_entity_poly.entity_id
_entity_poly.type
_entity_poly.pdbx_seq_one_letter_code
_entity_poly.pdbx_strand_id
1 'polypeptide(L)' 'GIHEVTSYDENTVVAVSEYGDVVIRGEGLKIKSFDNSARKLTIEGEFSSLQYLDSPKPRDSFFKRITK' A
#
# COMPACT_ATOMS: atom_id res chain seq x y z
N GLY A 1 1.92 9.60 2.31
CA GLY A 1 2.95 8.62 2.68
C GLY A 1 3.00 7.43 1.74
N ILE A 2 2.93 7.66 0.42
CA ILE A 2 3.26 6.64 -0.59
C ILE A 2 4.70 6.86 -1.00
N HIS A 3 5.51 5.80 -0.94
CA HIS A 3 6.92 5.81 -1.29
C HIS A 3 7.15 5.55 -2.77
N GLU A 4 6.48 4.54 -3.31
CA GLU A 4 6.62 4.10 -4.69
C GLU A 4 5.36 3.37 -5.18
N VAL A 5 5.21 3.29 -6.49
CA VAL A 5 4.18 2.47 -7.16
C VAL A 5 4.90 1.27 -7.75
N THR A 6 4.54 0.06 -7.32
CA THR A 6 5.19 -1.19 -7.76
C THR A 6 4.46 -1.82 -8.94
N SER A 7 3.14 -1.65 -9.02
CA SER A 7 2.34 -2.16 -10.13
C SER A 7 1.16 -1.25 -10.42
N TYR A 8 0.85 -1.06 -11.70
CA TYR A 8 -0.25 -0.24 -12.15
C TYR A 8 -0.84 -0.83 -13.44
N ASP A 9 -2.16 -1.02 -13.42
CA ASP A 9 -2.99 -1.33 -14.58
C ASP A 9 -4.33 -0.59 -14.48
N GLU A 10 -5.23 -0.80 -15.45
CA GLU A 10 -6.53 -0.11 -15.52
C GLU A 10 -7.53 -0.56 -14.44
N ASN A 11 -7.25 -1.64 -13.73
CA ASN A 11 -8.13 -2.27 -12.74
C ASN A 11 -7.53 -2.37 -11.34
N THR A 12 -6.21 -2.25 -11.21
CA THR A 12 -5.45 -2.47 -9.98
C THR A 12 -4.23 -1.55 -9.93
N VAL A 13 -4.01 -0.94 -8.76
CA VAL A 13 -2.80 -0.19 -8.43
C VAL A 13 -2.22 -0.72 -7.13
N VAL A 14 -0.94 -1.07 -7.15
CA VAL A 14 -0.17 -1.49 -5.99
C VAL A 14 0.89 -0.46 -5.70
N ALA A 15 0.88 0.09 -4.50
CA ALA A 15 1.80 1.12 -4.06
C ALA A 15 2.33 0.84 -2.65
N VAL A 16 3.60 1.15 -2.39
CA VAL A 16 4.22 0.97 -1.08
C VAL A 16 3.97 2.22 -0.25
N SER A 17 3.38 2.06 0.93
CA SER A 17 3.25 3.13 1.92
C SER A 17 4.22 2.95 3.08
N GLU A 18 4.32 3.96 3.95
CA GLU A 18 5.16 3.91 5.15
C GLU A 18 4.79 2.75 6.11
N TYR A 19 3.55 2.27 6.04
CA TYR A 19 3.01 1.24 6.94
C TYR A 19 2.78 -0.12 6.25
N GLY A 20 3.18 -0.29 4.99
CA GLY A 20 2.95 -1.51 4.22
C GLY A 20 2.37 -1.22 2.84
N ASP A 21 2.07 -2.28 2.11
CA ASP A 21 1.61 -2.16 0.73
C ASP A 21 0.13 -1.79 0.69
N VAL A 22 -0.24 -0.96 -0.29
CA VAL A 22 -1.60 -0.51 -0.54
C VAL A 22 -2.02 -1.05 -1.88
N VAL A 23 -3.05 -1.88 -1.87
CA VAL A 23 -3.69 -2.42 -3.07
C VAL A 23 -5.00 -1.69 -3.27
N ILE A 24 -5.13 -1.04 -4.42
CA ILE A 24 -6.32 -0.32 -4.84
C ILE A 24 -6.87 -1.08 -6.04
N ARG A 25 -8.14 -1.45 -6.02
CA ARG A 25 -8.83 -2.11 -7.14
C ARG A 25 -10.01 -1.28 -7.60
N GLY A 26 -10.35 -1.43 -8.86
CA GLY A 26 -11.35 -0.61 -9.52
C GLY A 26 -11.49 -0.92 -11.00
N GLU A 27 -12.06 0.04 -11.73
CA GLU A 27 -12.16 0.05 -13.18
C GLU A 27 -11.78 1.43 -13.72
N GLY A 28 -11.07 1.46 -14.85
CA GLY A 28 -10.62 2.69 -15.49
C GLY A 28 -9.68 3.53 -14.62
N LEU A 29 -8.88 2.88 -13.76
CA LEU A 29 -7.93 3.55 -12.87
C LEU A 29 -6.84 4.23 -13.69
N LYS A 30 -6.59 5.51 -13.38
CA LYS A 30 -5.59 6.36 -14.02
C LYS A 30 -4.83 7.19 -13.00
N ILE A 31 -3.49 7.12 -13.05
CA ILE A 31 -2.64 7.98 -12.22
C ILE A 31 -2.66 9.40 -12.81
N LYS A 32 -3.23 10.34 -12.04
CA LYS A 32 -3.25 11.78 -12.37
C LYS A 32 -1.91 12.44 -12.09
N SER A 33 -1.33 12.14 -10.95
CA SER A 33 -0.05 12.69 -10.51
C SER A 33 0.57 11.84 -9.41
N PHE A 34 1.90 11.80 -9.40
CA PHE A 34 2.67 11.23 -8.31
C PHE A 34 3.72 12.25 -7.88
N ASP A 35 3.58 12.75 -6.65
CA ASP A 35 4.54 13.66 -6.03
C ASP A 35 5.36 12.90 -5.00
N ASN A 36 6.63 12.66 -5.32
CA ASN A 36 7.56 11.94 -4.46
C ASN A 36 7.95 12.78 -3.23
N SER A 37 8.10 14.09 -3.39
CA SER A 37 8.46 15.01 -2.29
C SER A 37 7.34 15.12 -1.27
N ALA A 38 6.10 15.26 -1.73
CA ALA A 38 4.92 15.29 -0.87
C ALA A 38 4.41 13.89 -0.47
N ARG A 39 5.03 12.82 -0.99
CA ARG A 39 4.62 11.41 -0.78
C ARG A 39 3.13 11.19 -1.07
N LYS A 40 2.63 11.79 -2.16
CA LYS A 40 1.21 11.80 -2.54
C LYS A 40 1.00 11.19 -3.92
N LEU A 41 0.09 10.22 -4.00
CA LEU A 41 -0.36 9.59 -5.23
C LEU A 41 -1.82 10.00 -5.48
N THR A 42 -2.12 10.50 -6.67
CA THR A 42 -3.48 10.87 -7.10
C THR A 42 -3.91 9.92 -8.20
N ILE A 43 -5.01 9.21 -7.97
CA ILE A 43 -5.61 8.25 -8.91
C ILE A 43 -7.05 8.70 -9.16
N GLU A 44 -7.50 8.58 -10.39
CA GLU A 44 -8.89 8.80 -10.81
C GLU A 44 -9.41 7.52 -11.48
N GLY A 45 -10.69 7.21 -11.26
CA GLY A 45 -11.34 6.02 -11.79
C GLY A 45 -12.50 5.60 -10.89
N GLU A 46 -13.08 4.44 -11.16
CA GLU A 46 -14.08 3.84 -10.29
C GLU A 46 -13.38 2.92 -9.29
N PHE A 47 -13.55 3.18 -7.99
CA PHE A 47 -12.90 2.40 -6.93
C PHE A 47 -13.83 1.31 -6.42
N SER A 48 -13.39 0.05 -6.49
CA SER A 48 -14.14 -1.09 -5.96
C SER A 48 -13.65 -1.51 -4.57
N SER A 49 -12.34 -1.44 -4.31
CA SER A 49 -11.78 -1.74 -3.00
C SER A 49 -10.43 -1.07 -2.76
N LEU A 50 -10.11 -0.85 -1.49
CA LEU A 50 -8.81 -0.39 -1.03
C LEU A 50 -8.39 -1.25 0.16
N GLN A 51 -7.20 -1.83 0.09
CA GLN A 51 -6.69 -2.75 1.09
C GLN A 51 -5.25 -2.41 1.43
N TYR A 52 -4.99 -2.20 2.72
CA TYR A 52 -3.62 -2.19 3.24
C TYR A 52 -3.23 -3.64 3.51
N LEU A 53 -2.21 -4.12 2.80
CA LEU A 53 -1.52 -5.34 3.16
C LEU A 53 -0.60 -5.00 4.32
N ASP A 54 -0.99 -5.46 5.50
CA ASP A 54 -0.18 -5.34 6.70
C ASP A 54 1.12 -6.09 6.43
N SER A 55 2.22 -5.37 6.18
CA SER A 55 3.53 -5.97 6.31
C SER A 55 3.61 -6.40 7.77
N PRO A 56 3.76 -7.69 8.11
CA PRO A 56 3.91 -8.08 9.49
C PRO A 56 5.16 -7.38 9.99
N LYS A 57 5.00 -6.23 10.66
CA LYS A 57 6.04 -5.70 11.52
C LYS A 57 6.39 -6.89 12.40
N PRO A 58 7.63 -7.38 12.40
CA PRO A 58 8.00 -8.40 13.35
C PRO A 58 7.66 -7.81 14.71
N ARG A 59 6.57 -8.29 15.31
CA ARG A 59 6.26 -8.02 16.71
C ARG A 59 7.44 -8.65 17.43
N ASP A 60 8.39 -7.81 17.81
CA ASP A 60 9.51 -8.18 18.66
C ASP A 60 9.02 -9.13 19.74
N SER A 61 9.58 -10.33 19.71
CA SER A 61 9.83 -11.35 20.73
C SER A 61 9.39 -11.12 22.20
N PHE A 62 8.18 -10.64 22.47
CA PHE A 62 7.70 -10.46 23.85
C PHE A 62 7.02 -11.68 24.47
N PHE A 63 7.05 -12.86 23.83
CA PHE A 63 6.57 -14.08 24.47
C PHE A 63 7.38 -15.31 24.06
N LYS A 64 8.09 -15.89 25.04
CA LYS A 64 8.41 -17.32 25.26
C LYS A 64 9.90 -17.62 25.43
N ARG A 65 10.34 -17.67 26.69
CA ARG A 65 10.68 -18.95 27.37
C ARG A 65 11.22 -18.69 28.78
N ILE A 66 10.31 -18.63 29.74
CA ILE A 66 10.55 -19.16 31.09
C ILE A 66 10.23 -20.65 31.05
N THR A 67 11.22 -21.49 30.72
CA THR A 67 11.23 -22.92 31.07
C THR A 67 12.66 -23.45 30.92
N LYS A 68 13.42 -23.48 32.02
CA LYS A 68 14.06 -24.70 32.55
C LYS A 68 14.51 -24.43 33.98
#